data_AF-A0AAT9GKM7-F1
#
_entry.id   AF-A0AAT9GKM7-F1
#
_cell.length_a   1.000
_cell.length_b   1.000
_cell.length_c   1.000
_cell.angle_alpha   90.00
_cell.angle_beta   90.00
_cell.angle_gamma   90.00
#
_symmetry.space_group_name_H-M   'P 1'
#
loop_
_entity.id
_entity.type
_entity.pdbx_description
1 polymer ?
#
loop_
_entity_poly.entity_id
_entity_poly.type
_entity_poly.pdbx_seq_one_letter_code
_entity_poly.pdbx_strand_id
1 'polypeptide(L)'
;MARKRWTPQEEVTDSLLKFREKRKWQLAYRRYVLEGAPSEFYAPYFGLSASTLRRWFEIQFTDGLGWDNFGTHWQFDHIVPAAYFDYSAEEDLKLCWSFINLRVEPIDQHKNRGNRIDVISVRPYFQKLYEQTGFFLCQKMLDKIATLEISEIESSPSIEAFIIENKTALEQITQLTREEFARYNAGMSIEDLLLEREILKKFS
;
A
#
# COMPACT_ATOMS: atom_id res chain seq x y z
N MET A 1 21.94 -46.94 0.03
CA MET A 1 21.68 -45.73 -0.78
C MET A 1 20.54 -44.95 -0.14
N ALA A 2 20.77 -43.71 0.30
CA ALA A 2 19.73 -42.90 0.92
C ALA A 2 18.66 -42.55 -0.13
N ARG A 3 17.39 -42.91 0.12
CA ARG A 3 16.26 -42.50 -0.73
C ARG A 3 16.20 -40.97 -0.76
N LYS A 4 16.26 -40.39 -1.96
CA LYS A 4 15.97 -38.97 -2.18
C LYS A 4 14.60 -38.67 -1.57
N ARG A 5 14.54 -37.77 -0.59
CA ARG A 5 13.28 -37.29 -0.03
C ARG A 5 12.48 -36.65 -1.17
N TRP A 6 11.21 -37.03 -1.28
CA TRP A 6 10.28 -36.40 -2.22
C TRP A 6 10.11 -34.94 -1.80
N THR A 7 10.45 -34.02 -2.70
CA THR A 7 10.20 -32.60 -2.53
C THR A 7 8.92 -32.29 -3.32
N PRO A 8 7.89 -31.70 -2.70
CA PRO A 8 6.71 -31.25 -3.43
C PRO A 8 7.16 -30.31 -4.56
N GLN A 9 6.66 -30.54 -5.78
CA GLN A 9 6.80 -29.54 -6.84
C GLN A 9 5.89 -28.37 -6.47
N GLU A 10 6.47 -27.25 -6.03
CA GLU A 10 5.73 -26.00 -5.88
C GLU A 10 5.18 -25.60 -7.26
N GLU A 11 3.85 -25.41 -7.35
CA GLU A 11 3.25 -24.78 -8.52
C GLU A 11 3.84 -23.38 -8.71
N VAL A 12 4.37 -23.13 -9.89
CA VAL A 12 4.95 -21.83 -10.24
C VAL A 12 3.80 -20.89 -10.61
N THR A 13 3.34 -20.12 -9.63
CA THR A 13 2.35 -19.05 -9.83
C THR A 13 3.04 -17.72 -10.13
N ASP A 14 2.35 -16.79 -10.78
CA ASP A 14 2.85 -15.43 -11.03
C ASP A 14 3.20 -14.69 -9.73
N SER A 15 2.40 -14.92 -8.68
CA SER A 15 2.67 -14.38 -7.35
C SER A 15 4.01 -14.85 -6.77
N LEU A 16 4.34 -16.13 -6.98
CA LEU A 16 5.59 -16.73 -6.55
C LEU A 16 6.78 -16.20 -7.38
N LEU A 17 6.59 -16.00 -8.68
CA LEU A 17 7.59 -15.39 -9.55
C LEU A 17 7.91 -13.95 -9.12
N LYS A 18 6.88 -13.11 -8.93
CA LYS A 18 7.05 -11.73 -8.42
C LYS A 18 7.76 -11.70 -7.07
N PHE A 19 7.39 -12.60 -6.16
CA PHE A 19 8.04 -12.71 -4.85
C PHE A 19 9.52 -13.07 -4.96
N ARG A 20 9.86 -14.07 -5.79
CA ARG A 20 11.25 -14.50 -6.03
C ARG A 20 12.07 -13.38 -6.67
N GLU A 21 11.47 -12.64 -7.59
CA GLU A 21 12.10 -11.51 -8.25
C GLU A 21 12.40 -10.38 -7.26
N LYS A 22 11.39 -9.95 -6.49
CA LYS A 22 11.57 -8.98 -5.40
C LYS A 22 12.71 -9.39 -4.45
N ARG A 23 12.79 -10.67 -4.06
CA ARG A 23 13.88 -11.16 -3.20
C ARG A 23 15.26 -11.03 -3.83
N LYS A 24 15.40 -11.26 -5.15
CA LYS A 24 16.68 -11.07 -5.85
C LYS A 24 17.14 -9.61 -5.75
N TRP A 25 16.24 -8.67 -6.04
CA TRP A 25 16.51 -7.25 -5.93
C TRP A 25 16.87 -6.83 -4.50
N GLN A 26 16.13 -7.30 -3.49
CA GLN A 26 16.44 -7.03 -2.08
C GLN A 26 17.84 -7.52 -1.68
N LEU A 27 18.23 -8.72 -2.13
CA LEU A 27 19.55 -9.28 -1.83
C LEU A 27 20.66 -8.45 -2.51
N ALA A 28 20.47 -8.10 -3.78
CA ALA A 28 21.42 -7.27 -4.52
C ALA A 28 21.58 -5.89 -3.85
N TYR A 29 20.47 -5.26 -3.47
CA TYR A 29 20.46 -3.98 -2.77
C TYR A 29 21.21 -4.05 -1.43
N ARG A 30 20.91 -5.05 -0.61
CA ARG A 30 21.56 -5.26 0.69
C ARG A 30 23.07 -5.44 0.56
N ARG A 31 23.52 -6.29 -0.36
CA ARG A 31 24.96 -6.49 -0.62
C ARG A 31 25.63 -5.20 -1.09
N TYR A 32 24.96 -4.46 -1.98
CA TYR A 32 25.49 -3.19 -2.49
C TYR A 32 25.66 -2.14 -1.39
N VAL A 33 24.67 -1.96 -0.52
CA VAL A 33 24.67 -0.90 0.51
C VAL A 33 25.44 -1.31 1.77
N LEU A 34 25.23 -2.53 2.27
CA LEU A 34 25.80 -2.98 3.55
C LEU A 34 27.24 -3.44 3.40
N GLU A 35 27.53 -4.22 2.35
CA GLU A 35 28.83 -4.86 2.15
C GLU A 35 29.71 -4.08 1.16
N GLY A 36 29.14 -3.13 0.41
CA GLY A 36 29.86 -2.42 -0.65
C GLY A 36 30.20 -3.31 -1.85
N ALA A 37 29.52 -4.45 -2.01
CA ALA A 37 29.78 -5.38 -3.08
C ALA A 37 29.39 -4.77 -4.44
N PRO A 38 30.18 -4.97 -5.51
CA PRO A 38 29.83 -4.49 -6.84
C PRO A 38 28.55 -5.15 -7.32
N SER A 39 27.71 -4.36 -8.01
CA SER A 39 26.43 -4.82 -8.55
C SER A 39 26.14 -4.12 -9.87
N GLU A 40 26.94 -4.37 -10.89
CA GLU A 40 26.86 -3.68 -12.20
C GLU A 40 25.46 -3.73 -12.81
N PHE A 41 24.77 -4.86 -12.65
CA PHE A 41 23.43 -5.05 -13.20
C PHE A 41 22.35 -4.27 -12.43
N TYR A 42 22.41 -4.22 -11.09
CA TYR A 42 21.33 -3.65 -10.27
C TYR A 42 21.60 -2.22 -9.81
N ALA A 43 22.87 -1.84 -9.60
CA ALA A 43 23.25 -0.52 -9.11
C ALA A 43 22.70 0.66 -9.93
N PRO A 44 22.58 0.59 -11.28
CA PRO A 44 21.99 1.67 -12.07
C PRO A 44 20.56 2.05 -11.66
N TYR A 45 19.80 1.12 -11.08
CA TYR A 45 18.42 1.33 -10.65
C TYR A 45 18.32 2.02 -9.29
N PHE A 46 19.38 2.00 -8.47
CA PHE A 46 19.35 2.55 -7.11
C PHE A 46 19.51 4.08 -7.10
N GLY A 47 19.99 4.66 -8.19
CA GLY A 47 20.08 6.11 -8.43
C GLY A 47 21.24 6.82 -7.73
N LEU A 48 21.96 6.14 -6.83
CA LEU A 48 23.10 6.68 -6.09
C LEU A 48 24.21 5.64 -5.96
N SER A 49 25.46 6.09 -5.76
CA SER A 49 26.57 5.21 -5.42
C SER A 49 26.36 4.56 -4.05
N ALA A 50 26.99 3.41 -3.79
CA ALA A 50 26.92 2.73 -2.49
C ALA A 50 27.26 3.67 -1.31
N SER A 51 28.32 4.49 -1.46
CA SER A 51 28.71 5.46 -0.43
C SER A 51 27.65 6.54 -0.19
N THR A 52 27.04 7.06 -1.26
CA THR A 52 25.99 8.09 -1.14
C THR A 52 24.68 7.49 -0.62
N LEU A 53 24.35 6.24 -0.98
CA LEU A 53 23.22 5.51 -0.41
C LEU A 53 23.38 5.32 1.10
N ARG A 54 24.58 4.96 1.57
CA ARG A 54 24.82 4.86 3.01
C ARG A 54 24.58 6.19 3.71
N ARG A 55 25.13 7.28 3.16
CA ARG A 55 24.86 8.63 3.70
C ARG A 55 23.36 8.98 3.67
N TRP A 56 22.65 8.56 2.62
CA TRP A 56 21.20 8.77 2.49
C TRP A 56 20.40 8.05 3.58
N PHE A 57 20.82 6.86 4.00
CA PHE A 57 20.17 6.15 5.12
C PHE A 57 20.61 6.69 6.49
N GLU A 58 21.88 7.12 6.62
CA GLU A 58 22.40 7.69 7.87
C GLU A 58 21.63 8.93 8.32
N ILE A 59 21.22 9.80 7.38
CA ILE A 59 20.40 10.98 7.71
C ILE A 59 18.97 10.63 8.18
N GLN A 60 18.54 9.38 8.00
CA GLN A 60 17.22 8.88 8.41
C GLN A 60 17.25 8.11 9.73
N PHE A 61 18.45 7.81 10.27
CA PHE A 61 18.55 7.16 11.57
C PHE A 61 18.01 8.06 12.67
N THR A 62 17.14 7.50 13.50
CA THR A 62 16.64 8.08 14.74
C THR A 62 17.34 7.44 15.94
N ASP A 63 17.11 7.97 17.14
CA ASP A 63 17.82 7.56 18.35
C ASP A 63 17.88 6.03 18.53
N GLY A 64 19.11 5.50 18.53
CA GLY A 64 19.40 4.08 18.70
C GLY A 64 19.47 3.26 17.41
N LEU A 65 19.22 3.84 16.23
CA LEU A 65 19.41 3.14 14.96
C LEU A 65 20.82 3.35 14.40
N GLY A 66 21.40 2.28 13.87
CA GLY A 66 22.75 2.30 13.29
C GLY A 66 23.03 1.08 12.42
N TRP A 67 24.10 1.11 11.64
CA TRP A 67 24.45 0.00 10.74
C TRP A 67 24.69 -1.34 11.44
N ASP A 68 25.18 -1.29 12.68
CA ASP A 68 25.47 -2.44 13.52
C ASP A 68 24.22 -3.21 13.96
N ASN A 69 23.05 -2.56 13.96
CA ASN A 69 21.78 -3.15 14.39
C ASN A 69 20.76 -3.34 13.24
N PHE A 70 21.23 -3.31 11.99
CA PHE A 70 20.44 -3.70 10.83
C PHE A 70 19.90 -5.13 10.95
N GLY A 71 18.64 -5.34 10.58
CA GLY A 71 17.94 -6.63 10.65
C GLY A 71 17.44 -7.02 12.04
N THR A 72 17.88 -6.32 13.09
CA THR A 72 17.38 -6.50 14.46
C THR A 72 16.47 -5.35 14.89
N HIS A 73 16.90 -4.10 14.71
CA HIS A 73 16.16 -2.92 15.11
C HIS A 73 15.55 -2.14 13.93
N TRP A 74 16.13 -2.27 12.74
CA TRP A 74 15.59 -1.63 11.53
C TRP A 74 15.92 -2.43 10.27
N GLN A 75 15.22 -2.12 9.18
CA GLN A 75 15.43 -2.69 7.85
C GLN A 75 15.18 -1.67 6.74
N PHE A 76 15.57 -2.00 5.50
CA PHE A 76 15.15 -1.23 4.34
C PHE A 76 13.68 -1.49 4.03
N ASP A 77 12.91 -0.43 3.84
CA ASP A 77 11.52 -0.50 3.41
C ASP A 77 11.25 0.41 2.21
N HIS A 78 10.21 0.07 1.43
CA HIS A 78 9.75 0.91 0.35
C HIS A 78 8.68 1.87 0.85
N ILE A 79 8.78 3.15 0.50
CA ILE A 79 7.75 4.15 0.80
C ILE A 79 6.48 3.81 0.00
N VAL A 80 6.58 3.69 -1.32
CA VAL A 80 5.55 3.09 -2.17
C VAL A 80 5.83 1.59 -2.28
N PRO A 81 4.93 0.70 -1.83
CA PRO A 81 5.19 -0.73 -1.81
C PRO A 81 5.57 -1.28 -3.19
N ALA A 82 6.63 -2.10 -3.23
CA ALA A 82 7.13 -2.72 -4.46
C ALA A 82 6.08 -3.55 -5.23
N ALA A 83 4.97 -3.93 -4.60
CA ALA A 83 3.88 -4.67 -5.24
C ALA A 83 3.14 -3.85 -6.32
N TYR A 84 3.16 -2.52 -6.22
CA TYR A 84 2.49 -1.60 -7.15
C TYR A 84 3.31 -1.29 -8.41
N PHE A 85 4.51 -1.85 -8.51
CA PHE A 85 5.40 -1.65 -9.66
C PHE A 85 5.37 -2.88 -10.58
N ASP A 86 5.51 -2.62 -11.87
CA ASP A 86 5.66 -3.62 -12.92
C ASP A 86 7.15 -3.92 -13.12
N TYR A 87 7.53 -5.16 -12.83
CA TYR A 87 8.92 -5.61 -12.92
C TYR A 87 9.34 -5.91 -14.36
N SER A 88 8.39 -5.94 -15.31
CA SER A 88 8.70 -6.04 -16.74
C SER A 88 9.05 -4.69 -17.37
N ALA A 89 8.75 -3.58 -16.68
CA ALA A 89 9.01 -2.22 -17.15
C ALA A 89 10.24 -1.63 -16.44
N GLU A 90 11.28 -1.31 -17.23
CA GLU A 90 12.56 -0.80 -16.71
C GLU A 90 12.40 0.51 -15.92
N GLU A 91 11.54 1.43 -16.37
CA GLU A 91 11.29 2.68 -15.66
C GLU A 91 10.60 2.47 -14.30
N ASP A 92 9.72 1.48 -14.19
CA ASP A 92 9.09 1.10 -12.93
C ASP A 92 10.11 0.48 -11.98
N LEU A 93 11.04 -0.35 -12.48
CA LEU A 93 12.15 -0.87 -11.66
C LEU A 93 13.05 0.25 -11.15
N LYS A 94 13.42 1.22 -12.01
CA LYS A 94 14.24 2.37 -11.61
C LYS A 94 13.55 3.20 -10.54
N LEU A 95 12.24 3.41 -10.67
CA LEU A 95 11.46 4.19 -9.71
C LEU A 95 11.25 3.43 -8.40
N CYS A 96 10.96 2.13 -8.48
CA CYS A 96 10.75 1.24 -7.33
C CYS A 96 11.99 1.16 -6.44
N TRP A 97 13.17 0.95 -7.05
CA TRP A 97 14.43 0.73 -6.35
C TRP A 97 15.28 1.99 -6.16
N SER A 98 14.79 3.14 -6.61
CA SER A 98 15.43 4.43 -6.40
C SER A 98 15.58 4.75 -4.91
N PHE A 99 16.68 5.42 -4.55
CA PHE A 99 16.88 5.93 -3.19
C PHE A 99 15.71 6.77 -2.66
N ILE A 100 14.96 7.48 -3.52
CA ILE A 100 13.80 8.27 -3.07
C ILE A 100 12.62 7.42 -2.58
N ASN A 101 12.56 6.15 -3.00
CA ASN A 101 11.51 5.22 -2.61
C ASN A 101 11.94 4.28 -1.48
N LEU A 102 13.21 4.33 -1.05
CA LEU A 102 13.73 3.48 0.01
C LEU A 102 14.04 4.28 1.26
N ARG A 103 13.63 3.74 2.42
CA ARG A 103 13.80 4.36 3.72
C ARG A 103 14.33 3.41 4.79
N VAL A 104 14.82 4.00 5.88
CA VAL A 104 15.02 3.29 7.14
C VAL A 104 13.66 3.01 7.78
N GLU A 105 13.45 1.75 8.18
CA GLU A 105 12.22 1.34 8.83
C GLU A 105 12.50 0.62 10.16
N PRO A 106 12.11 1.18 11.31
CA PRO A 106 12.23 0.52 12.61
C PRO A 106 11.36 -0.75 12.68
N ILE A 107 11.95 -1.89 13.03
CA ILE A 107 11.26 -3.19 13.09
C ILE A 107 10.24 -3.23 14.24
N ASP A 108 10.54 -2.60 15.38
CA ASP A 108 9.67 -2.62 16.56
C ASP A 108 8.34 -1.89 16.34
N GLN A 109 8.30 -0.94 15.42
CA GLN A 109 7.09 -0.18 15.08
C GLN A 109 6.16 -0.94 14.12
N HIS A 110 6.63 -2.05 13.52
CA HIS A 110 5.92 -2.81 12.48
C HIS A 110 5.25 -4.10 12.93
N LYS A 111 5.33 -4.49 14.21
CA LYS A 111 4.69 -5.72 14.70
C LYS A 111 3.16 -5.74 14.52
N ASN A 112 2.51 -4.59 14.29
CA ASN A 112 1.05 -4.44 14.25
C ASN A 112 0.47 -3.79 12.97
N ARG A 113 1.29 -3.38 11.99
CA ARG A 113 0.75 -2.81 10.74
C ARG A 113 0.81 -3.87 9.65
N GLY A 114 -0.36 -4.36 9.23
CA GLY A 114 -0.44 -5.12 7.98
C GLY A 114 0.21 -4.31 6.86
N ASN A 115 0.93 -4.98 5.96
CA ASN A 115 1.75 -4.42 4.86
C ASN A 115 1.05 -3.47 3.87
N ARG A 116 -0.18 -3.03 4.16
CA ARG A 116 -0.95 -2.06 3.38
C ARG A 116 -0.68 -0.67 3.93
N ILE A 117 0.48 -0.12 3.61
CA ILE A 117 0.56 1.34 3.50
C ILE A 117 -0.34 1.68 2.31
N ASP A 118 -1.43 2.38 2.60
CA ASP A 118 -2.34 2.89 1.59
C ASP A 118 -1.56 3.87 0.70
N VAL A 119 -1.60 3.67 -0.62
CA VAL A 119 -0.97 4.55 -1.61
C VAL A 119 -1.43 6.01 -1.41
N ILE A 120 -2.66 6.20 -0.94
CA ILE A 120 -3.21 7.52 -0.60
C ILE A 120 -2.38 8.21 0.50
N SER A 121 -1.85 7.44 1.47
CA SER A 121 -1.10 7.99 2.61
C SER A 121 0.32 8.46 2.25
N VAL A 122 0.89 8.01 1.11
CA VAL A 122 2.26 8.34 0.72
C VAL A 122 2.35 9.47 -0.30
N ARG A 123 1.24 9.79 -0.99
CA ARG A 123 1.16 10.92 -1.92
C ARG A 123 1.61 12.25 -1.28
N PRO A 124 1.15 12.64 -0.07
CA PRO A 124 1.58 13.91 0.54
C PRO A 124 3.08 13.99 0.80
N TYR A 125 3.75 12.85 1.05
CA TYR A 125 5.19 12.80 1.26
C TYR A 125 5.95 13.23 -0.02
N PHE A 126 5.65 12.61 -1.16
CA PHE A 126 6.31 12.94 -2.43
C PHE A 126 5.89 14.31 -2.95
N GLN A 127 4.65 14.74 -2.70
CA GLN A 127 4.16 16.07 -3.07
C GLN A 127 4.98 17.15 -2.36
N LYS A 128 5.10 17.05 -1.03
CA LYS A 128 5.90 17.99 -0.24
C LYS A 128 7.36 17.99 -0.67
N LEU A 129 7.95 16.82 -0.91
CA LEU A 129 9.34 16.72 -1.35
C LEU A 129 9.55 17.39 -2.71
N TYR A 130 8.64 17.18 -3.66
CA TYR A 130 8.69 17.83 -4.97
C TYR A 130 8.55 19.35 -4.87
N GLU A 131 7.55 19.84 -4.14
CA GLU A 131 7.30 21.29 -3.96
C GLU A 131 8.51 22.01 -3.36
N GLN A 132 9.23 21.36 -2.43
CA GLN A 132 10.39 21.96 -1.75
C GLN A 132 11.69 21.87 -2.55
N THR A 133 11.84 20.86 -3.42
CA THR A 133 13.14 20.56 -4.06
C THR A 133 13.13 20.68 -5.57
N GLY A 134 11.95 20.66 -6.20
CA GLY A 134 11.79 20.54 -7.66
C GLY A 134 12.33 19.24 -8.24
N PHE A 135 12.63 18.22 -7.43
CA PHE A 135 13.33 17.04 -7.90
C PHE A 135 12.44 16.15 -8.78
N PHE A 136 12.79 16.01 -10.06
CA PHE A 136 11.93 15.39 -11.07
C PHE A 136 11.54 13.92 -10.78
N LEU A 137 12.36 13.15 -10.05
CA LEU A 137 11.97 11.78 -9.68
C LEU A 137 10.80 11.76 -8.69
N CYS A 138 10.64 12.81 -7.87
CA CYS A 138 9.45 12.94 -7.02
C CYS A 138 8.20 13.18 -7.88
N GLN A 139 8.31 13.97 -8.95
CA GLN A 139 7.23 14.13 -9.92
C GLN A 139 6.89 12.79 -10.59
N LYS A 140 7.88 12.04 -11.08
CA LYS A 140 7.64 10.69 -11.63
C LYS A 140 6.93 9.76 -10.64
N MET A 141 7.28 9.84 -9.35
CA MET A 141 6.60 9.05 -8.31
C MET A 141 5.15 9.51 -8.10
N LEU A 142 4.87 10.80 -8.13
CA LEU A 142 3.51 11.34 -8.05
C LEU A 142 2.66 10.88 -9.24
N ASP A 143 3.23 10.89 -10.44
CA ASP A 143 2.55 10.39 -11.65
C ASP A 143 2.22 8.89 -11.50
N LYS A 144 3.17 8.09 -10.99
CA LYS A 144 2.94 6.68 -10.68
C LYS A 144 1.81 6.49 -9.66
N ILE A 145 1.83 7.24 -8.57
CA ILE A 145 0.78 7.20 -7.53
C ILE A 145 -0.59 7.55 -8.12
N ALA A 146 -0.68 8.59 -8.95
CA ALA A 146 -1.93 8.98 -9.61
C ALA A 146 -2.50 7.85 -10.49
N THR A 147 -1.66 7.09 -11.19
CA THR A 147 -2.14 5.93 -11.97
C THR A 147 -2.69 4.80 -11.10
N LEU A 148 -2.17 4.65 -9.87
CA LEU A 148 -2.65 3.64 -8.92
C LEU A 148 -3.99 4.06 -8.29
N GLU A 149 -4.19 5.36 -8.03
CA GLU A 149 -5.46 5.91 -7.53
C GLU A 149 -6.62 5.67 -8.50
N ILE A 150 -6.35 5.67 -9.81
CA ILE A 150 -7.35 5.40 -10.85
C ILE A 150 -7.66 3.89 -10.99
N SER A 151 -6.80 3.03 -10.44
CA SER A 151 -6.84 1.57 -10.64
C SER A 151 -7.68 0.79 -9.61
N GLU A 152 -8.29 1.43 -8.60
CA GLU A 152 -8.90 0.71 -7.49
C GLU A 152 -10.44 0.86 -7.42
N ILE A 153 -11.12 -0.26 -7.69
CA ILE A 153 -12.53 -0.59 -7.37
C ILE A 153 -13.58 0.31 -8.05
N GLU A 154 -13.93 -0.04 -9.29
CA GLU A 154 -15.17 0.43 -9.90
C GLU A 154 -16.38 -0.29 -9.27
N SER A 155 -17.50 0.43 -9.09
CA SER A 155 -18.77 -0.23 -8.80
C SER A 155 -19.18 -1.12 -9.97
N SER A 156 -19.79 -2.27 -9.69
CA SER A 156 -20.40 -3.05 -10.77
C SER A 156 -21.73 -2.43 -11.18
N PRO A 157 -22.12 -2.50 -12.48
CA PRO A 157 -23.41 -1.98 -12.93
C PRO A 157 -24.62 -2.54 -12.15
N SER A 158 -24.51 -3.76 -11.64
CA SER A 158 -25.54 -4.39 -10.79
C SER A 158 -25.68 -3.71 -9.42
N ILE A 159 -24.58 -3.27 -8.80
CA ILE A 159 -24.61 -2.52 -7.54
C ILE A 159 -25.20 -1.13 -7.79
N GLU A 160 -24.78 -0.49 -8.88
CA GLU A 160 -25.28 0.83 -9.28
C GLU A 160 -26.80 0.79 -9.53
N ALA A 161 -27.29 -0.18 -10.29
CA ALA A 161 -28.71 -0.36 -10.56
C ALA A 161 -29.52 -0.56 -9.28
N PHE A 162 -29.05 -1.42 -8.37
CA PHE A 162 -29.72 -1.65 -7.08
C PHE A 162 -29.86 -0.36 -6.27
N ILE A 163 -28.79 0.44 -6.17
CA ILE A 163 -28.83 1.72 -5.45
C ILE A 163 -29.77 2.71 -6.14
N ILE A 164 -29.74 2.80 -7.47
CA ILE A 164 -30.60 3.71 -8.24
C ILE A 164 -32.07 3.34 -8.05
N GLU A 165 -32.43 2.06 -8.20
CA GLU A 165 -33.80 1.55 -8.08
C GLU A 165 -34.37 1.75 -6.67
N ASN A 166 -33.53 1.65 -5.64
CA ASN A 166 -33.96 1.71 -4.24
C ASN A 166 -33.59 3.01 -3.54
N LYS A 167 -33.10 4.03 -4.25
CA LYS A 167 -32.46 5.23 -3.69
C LYS A 167 -33.28 5.89 -2.58
N THR A 168 -34.55 6.21 -2.86
CA THR A 168 -35.42 6.89 -1.90
C THR A 168 -35.62 6.08 -0.62
N ALA A 169 -35.84 4.76 -0.76
CA ALA A 169 -36.02 3.87 0.38
C ALA A 169 -34.72 3.74 1.19
N LEU A 170 -33.57 3.59 0.52
CA LEU A 170 -32.26 3.54 1.17
C LEU A 170 -31.99 4.82 1.97
N GLU A 171 -32.22 6.00 1.38
CA GLU A 171 -32.07 7.28 2.07
C GLU A 171 -32.99 7.39 3.29
N GLN A 172 -34.25 6.93 3.20
CA GLN A 172 -35.16 6.89 4.34
C GLN A 172 -34.71 5.93 5.44
N ILE A 173 -34.20 4.75 5.08
CA ILE A 173 -33.65 3.76 6.02
C ILE A 173 -32.50 4.37 6.85
N THR A 174 -31.64 5.18 6.24
CA THR A 174 -30.52 5.83 6.97
C THR A 174 -30.97 6.77 8.09
N GLN A 175 -32.24 7.22 8.07
CA GLN A 175 -32.81 8.15 9.04
C GLN A 175 -33.65 7.46 10.13
N LEU A 176 -33.72 6.13 10.12
CA LEU A 176 -34.43 5.37 11.14
C LEU A 176 -33.65 5.35 12.46
N THR A 177 -34.37 5.50 13.56
CA THR A 177 -33.86 5.23 14.91
C THR A 177 -33.62 3.74 15.10
N ARG A 178 -32.92 3.37 16.17
CA ARG A 178 -32.65 1.96 16.51
C ARG A 178 -33.96 1.16 16.64
N GLU A 179 -34.97 1.74 17.28
CA GLU A 179 -36.26 1.11 17.53
C GLU A 179 -37.05 0.95 16.22
N GLU A 180 -37.10 1.98 15.38
CA GLU A 180 -37.75 1.92 14.06
C GLU A 180 -37.05 0.90 13.14
N PHE A 181 -35.72 0.85 13.16
CA PHE A 181 -34.95 -0.12 12.36
C PHE A 181 -35.19 -1.56 12.82
N ALA A 182 -35.34 -1.80 14.14
CA ALA A 182 -35.70 -3.12 14.66
C ALA A 182 -37.10 -3.56 14.20
N ARG A 183 -38.06 -2.63 14.13
CA ARG A 183 -39.40 -2.88 13.61
C ARG A 183 -39.42 -3.08 12.10
N TYR A 184 -38.61 -2.32 11.37
CA TYR A 184 -38.35 -2.55 9.94
C TYR A 184 -37.83 -3.98 9.69
N ASN A 185 -36.83 -4.41 10.46
CA ASN A 185 -36.31 -5.79 10.40
C ASN A 185 -37.34 -6.86 10.79
N ALA A 186 -38.33 -6.52 11.61
CA ALA A 186 -39.44 -7.39 11.97
C ALA A 186 -40.54 -7.46 10.88
N GLY A 187 -40.36 -6.76 9.75
CA GLY A 187 -41.24 -6.80 8.58
C GLY A 187 -42.17 -5.60 8.42
N MET A 188 -42.04 -4.57 9.26
CA MET A 188 -42.81 -3.33 9.09
C MET A 188 -42.28 -2.51 7.91
N SER A 189 -43.16 -1.91 7.10
CA SER A 189 -42.74 -1.10 5.96
C SER A 189 -42.13 0.24 6.39
N ILE A 190 -41.29 0.83 5.54
CA ILE A 190 -40.72 2.17 5.77
C ILE A 190 -41.84 3.23 5.79
N GLU A 191 -42.84 3.06 4.92
CA GLU A 191 -43.99 3.97 4.81
C GLU A 191 -44.78 4.01 6.13
N ASP A 192 -45.02 2.87 6.76
CA ASP A 192 -45.71 2.79 8.06
C ASP A 192 -44.91 3.46 9.17
N LEU A 193 -43.59 3.24 9.20
CA LEU A 193 -42.71 3.85 10.20
C LEU A 193 -42.66 5.38 10.06
N LEU A 194 -42.57 5.88 8.82
CA LEU A 194 -42.57 7.32 8.55
C LEU A 194 -43.93 7.95 8.88
N LEU A 195 -45.03 7.28 8.56
CA LEU A 195 -46.38 7.74 8.90
C LEU A 195 -46.56 7.85 10.42
N GLU A 196 -46.14 6.83 11.17
CA GLU A 196 -46.19 6.87 12.64
C GLU A 196 -45.37 8.02 13.20
N ARG A 197 -44.17 8.25 12.65
CA ARG A 197 -43.33 9.39 13.03
C ARG A 197 -44.01 10.73 12.77
N GLU A 198 -44.68 10.90 11.64
CA GLU A 198 -45.44 12.13 11.34
C GLU A 198 -46.63 12.31 12.29
N ILE A 199 -47.33 11.23 12.62
CA ILE A 199 -48.44 11.24 13.57
C ILE A 199 -47.92 11.68 14.94
N LEU A 200 -46.88 11.04 15.47
CA LEU A 200 -46.31 11.38 16.78
C LEU A 200 -45.85 12.84 16.83
N LYS A 201 -45.24 13.37 15.75
CA LYS A 201 -44.86 14.79 15.66
C LYS A 201 -46.06 15.76 15.72
N LYS A 202 -47.25 15.36 15.28
CA LYS A 202 -48.47 16.18 15.36
C LYS A 202 -49.08 16.20 16.76
N PHE A 203 -48.71 15.23 17.61
CA PHE A 203 -49.22 15.08 18.97
C PHE A 203 -48.19 15.44 20.06
N SER A 204 -46.95 15.76 19.68
CA SER A 204 -45.90 16.35 20.53
C SER A 204 -45.89 17.86 20.46
#